data_AF-A0A5T1TBF0-F1
#
_entry.id   AF-A0A5T1TBF0-F1
#
_cell.length_a   1.000
_cell.length_b   1.000
_cell.length_c   1.000
_cell.angle_alpha   90.00
_cell.angle_beta   90.00
_cell.angle_gamma   90.00
#
_symmetry.space_group_name_H-M   'P 1'
#
loop_
_entity.id
_entity.type
_entity.pdbx_description
1 polymer ?
#
loop_
_entity_poly.entity_id
_entity_poly.type
_entity_poly.pdbx_seq_one_letter_code
_entity_poly.pdbx_strand_id
1 'polypeptide(L)'
;LKSDDENFKAYYLQFLSLLRLNDYNQAIKILQILESFPMNFSMVEAYDALLSYANDHNMQTTILTYAPKAIDYQNFKGINLFSPNLEFIYLDALTKINKNEESLAVLTDLLKLKLSDEDRARALYIQALTYERMQNIQAEKESLKQCLEIKSASNWQNLCKSKNQILNQ
;
A
#
# COMPACT_ATOMS: atom_id res chain seq x y z
N LEU A 1 -13.68 -36.38 0.24
CA LEU A 1 -12.89 -35.25 0.80
C LEU A 1 -12.82 -34.21 -0.30
N LYS A 2 -13.23 -32.96 -0.03
CA LYS A 2 -13.05 -31.86 -0.98
C LYS A 2 -11.56 -31.54 -1.10
N SER A 3 -11.10 -31.12 -2.28
CA SER A 3 -9.70 -30.71 -2.44
C SER A 3 -9.43 -29.42 -1.67
N ASP A 4 -8.16 -29.16 -1.32
CA ASP A 4 -7.77 -27.90 -0.67
C ASP A 4 -8.18 -26.68 -1.52
N ASP A 5 -8.13 -26.79 -2.85
CA ASP A 5 -8.59 -25.75 -3.76
C ASP A 5 -10.10 -25.47 -3.65
N GLU A 6 -10.92 -26.52 -3.52
CA GLU A 6 -12.37 -26.36 -3.33
C GLU A 6 -12.68 -25.72 -1.97
N ASN A 7 -11.95 -26.11 -0.93
CA ASN A 7 -12.10 -25.53 0.41
C ASN A 7 -11.67 -24.07 0.43
N PHE A 8 -10.53 -23.73 -0.19
CA PHE A 8 -10.06 -22.35 -0.30
C PHE A 8 -11.09 -21.47 -0.99
N LYS A 9 -11.61 -21.91 -2.15
CA LYS A 9 -12.64 -21.16 -2.89
C LYS A 9 -13.90 -20.92 -2.05
N ALA A 10 -14.34 -21.92 -1.28
CA ALA A 10 -15.51 -21.77 -0.41
C ALA A 10 -15.27 -20.72 0.69
N TYR A 11 -14.13 -20.79 1.38
CA TYR A 11 -13.76 -19.81 2.40
C TYR A 11 -13.55 -18.41 1.81
N TYR A 12 -12.97 -18.30 0.61
CA TYR A 12 -12.77 -17.03 -0.06
C TYR A 12 -14.10 -16.35 -0.38
N LEU A 13 -15.07 -17.08 -0.93
CA LEU A 13 -16.41 -16.55 -1.19
C LEU A 13 -17.13 -16.16 0.11
N GLN A 14 -16.97 -16.96 1.17
CA GLN A 14 -17.53 -16.64 2.48
C GLN A 14 -16.92 -15.35 3.05
N PHE A 15 -15.59 -15.21 2.98
CA PHE A 15 -14.86 -14.02 3.41
C PHE A 15 -15.36 -12.76 2.69
N LEU A 16 -15.43 -12.79 1.36
CA LEU A 16 -15.94 -11.66 0.58
C LEU A 16 -17.38 -11.32 0.91
N SER A 17 -18.23 -12.32 1.14
CA SER A 17 -19.63 -12.12 1.52
C SER A 17 -19.75 -11.44 2.88
N LEU A 18 -18.93 -11.86 3.86
CA LEU A 18 -18.92 -11.27 5.20
C LEU A 18 -18.43 -9.81 5.17
N LEU A 19 -17.41 -9.48 4.38
CA LEU A 19 -16.99 -8.08 4.19
C LEU A 19 -18.12 -7.23 3.59
N ARG A 20 -18.83 -7.72 2.57
CA ARG A 20 -19.97 -6.99 1.96
C ARG A 20 -21.14 -6.79 2.92
N LEU A 21 -21.31 -7.69 3.89
CA LEU A 21 -22.32 -7.59 4.95
C LEU A 21 -21.84 -6.74 6.14
N ASN A 22 -20.64 -6.15 6.07
CA ASN A 22 -19.97 -5.43 7.16
C ASN A 22 -19.75 -6.29 8.42
N ASP A 23 -19.73 -7.62 8.29
CA ASP A 23 -19.42 -8.55 9.38
C ASP A 23 -17.90 -8.78 9.48
N TYR A 24 -17.18 -7.71 9.82
CA TYR A 24 -15.72 -7.68 9.86
C TYR A 24 -15.12 -8.77 10.77
N ASN A 25 -15.70 -8.97 11.97
CA ASN A 25 -15.15 -9.90 12.94
C ASN A 25 -15.20 -11.34 12.43
N GLN A 26 -16.29 -11.73 11.76
CA GLN A 26 -16.39 -13.05 11.15
C GLN A 26 -15.51 -13.13 9.90
N ALA A 27 -15.43 -12.07 9.09
CA ALA A 27 -14.53 -12.02 7.94
C ALA A 27 -13.07 -12.28 8.35
N ILE A 28 -12.58 -11.65 9.42
CA ILE A 28 -11.21 -11.88 9.93
C ILE A 28 -10.99 -13.34 10.36
N LYS A 29 -11.97 -13.99 10.99
CA LYS A 29 -11.85 -15.42 11.33
C LYS A 29 -11.72 -16.28 10.07
N ILE A 30 -12.47 -15.97 9.01
CA ILE A 30 -12.35 -16.69 7.74
C ILE A 30 -11.01 -16.38 7.06
N LEU A 31 -10.52 -15.14 7.14
CA LEU A 31 -9.20 -14.78 6.61
C LEU A 31 -8.08 -15.58 7.29
N GLN A 32 -8.13 -15.76 8.61
CA GLN A 32 -7.16 -16.59 9.34
C GLN A 32 -7.19 -18.05 8.87
N ILE A 33 -8.37 -18.57 8.51
CA ILE A 33 -8.48 -19.90 7.88
C ILE A 33 -7.84 -19.87 6.49
N LEU A 34 -8.09 -18.85 5.67
CA LEU A 34 -7.47 -18.70 4.35
C LEU A 34 -5.93 -18.63 4.43
N GLU A 35 -5.38 -17.95 5.44
CA GLU A 35 -3.93 -17.87 5.71
C GLU A 35 -3.29 -19.24 6.01
N SER A 36 -4.06 -20.26 6.39
CA SER A 36 -3.56 -21.62 6.64
C SER A 36 -3.38 -22.47 5.37
N PHE A 37 -3.95 -22.03 4.25
CA PHE A 37 -3.80 -22.72 2.97
C PHE A 37 -2.45 -22.43 2.32
N PRO A 38 -1.98 -23.31 1.41
CA PRO A 38 -0.80 -23.04 0.61
C PRO A 38 -0.93 -21.74 -0.19
N MET A 39 0.23 -21.09 -0.33
CA MET A 39 0.38 -19.79 -0.96
C MET A 39 -0.08 -19.75 -2.43
N ASN A 40 -1.29 -19.25 -2.70
CA ASN A 40 -1.88 -18.99 -4.03
C ASN A 40 -2.18 -17.49 -4.33
N PHE A 41 -2.36 -17.13 -5.61
CA PHE A 41 -2.61 -15.72 -6.00
C PHE A 41 -3.89 -15.12 -5.42
N SER A 42 -4.94 -15.92 -5.24
CA SER A 42 -6.21 -15.46 -4.68
C SER A 42 -6.12 -15.03 -3.22
N MET A 43 -5.06 -15.42 -2.50
CA MET A 43 -4.80 -14.86 -1.17
C MET A 43 -4.44 -13.37 -1.23
N VAL A 44 -3.74 -12.91 -2.28
CA VAL A 44 -3.45 -11.48 -2.48
C VAL A 44 -4.75 -10.72 -2.72
N GLU A 45 -5.67 -11.30 -3.51
CA GLU A 45 -7.00 -10.71 -3.75
C GLU A 45 -7.82 -10.62 -2.45
N ALA A 46 -7.68 -11.59 -1.55
CA ALA A 46 -8.33 -11.55 -0.23
C ALA A 46 -7.77 -10.40 0.63
N TYR A 47 -6.45 -10.20 0.64
CA TYR A 47 -5.85 -9.07 1.35
C TYR A 47 -6.22 -7.73 0.74
N ASP A 48 -6.21 -7.59 -0.58
CA ASP A 48 -6.63 -6.35 -1.26
C ASP A 48 -8.07 -5.99 -0.90
N ALA A 49 -8.99 -6.97 -0.91
CA ALA A 49 -10.37 -6.77 -0.48
C ALA A 49 -10.47 -6.31 0.99
N LEU A 50 -9.68 -6.91 1.89
CA LEU A 50 -9.62 -6.48 3.30
C LEU A 50 -9.10 -5.04 3.42
N LEU A 51 -8.02 -4.72 2.72
CA LEU A 51 -7.34 -3.43 2.84
C LEU A 51 -8.16 -2.29 2.24
N SER A 52 -8.85 -2.55 1.13
CA SER A 52 -9.83 -1.63 0.57
C SER A 52 -10.98 -1.37 1.54
N TYR A 53 -11.57 -2.44 2.09
CA TYR A 53 -12.62 -2.33 3.12
C TYR A 53 -12.14 -1.53 4.34
N ALA A 54 -10.93 -1.84 4.83
CA ALA A 54 -10.34 -1.18 5.98
C ALA A 54 -10.06 0.30 5.71
N ASN A 55 -9.59 0.64 4.50
CA ASN A 55 -9.37 2.01 4.08
C ASN A 55 -10.68 2.82 4.06
N ASP A 56 -11.75 2.26 3.47
CA ASP A 56 -13.06 2.90 3.41
C ASP A 56 -13.69 3.12 4.79
N HIS A 57 -13.35 2.27 5.76
CA HIS A 57 -13.87 2.33 7.14
C HIS A 57 -12.88 2.94 8.14
N ASN A 58 -11.79 3.55 7.69
CA ASN A 58 -10.75 4.16 8.53
C ASN A 58 -10.14 3.19 9.58
N MET A 59 -10.05 1.91 9.26
CA MET A 59 -9.58 0.85 10.15
C MET A 59 -8.06 0.75 10.13
N GLN A 60 -7.40 1.74 10.71
CA GLN A 60 -5.94 1.89 10.67
C GLN A 60 -5.18 0.67 11.20
N THR A 61 -5.62 0.08 12.32
CA THR A 61 -4.96 -1.11 12.90
C THR A 61 -5.00 -2.30 11.94
N THR A 62 -6.09 -2.48 11.20
CA THR A 62 -6.23 -3.53 10.19
C THR A 62 -5.24 -3.30 9.06
N ILE A 63 -5.15 -2.07 8.55
CA ILE A 63 -4.19 -1.71 7.49
C ILE A 63 -2.76 -2.00 7.95
N LEU A 64 -2.37 -1.51 9.13
CA LEU A 64 -1.02 -1.71 9.68
C LEU A 64 -0.68 -3.20 9.89
N THR A 65 -1.68 -4.03 10.17
CA THR A 65 -1.49 -5.47 10.40
C THR A 65 -1.36 -6.27 9.10
N TYR A 66 -2.17 -5.95 8.09
CA TYR A 66 -2.34 -6.81 6.92
C TYR A 66 -1.68 -6.30 5.64
N ALA A 67 -1.42 -4.99 5.51
CA ALA A 67 -0.75 -4.46 4.33
C ALA A 67 0.68 -5.00 4.15
N PRO A 68 1.53 -5.10 5.19
CA PRO A 68 2.87 -5.69 5.04
C PRO A 68 2.80 -7.12 4.50
N LYS A 69 1.89 -7.95 5.03
CA LYS A 69 1.69 -9.33 4.58
C LYS A 69 1.36 -9.40 3.10
N ALA A 70 0.48 -8.51 2.62
CA ALA A 70 0.06 -8.50 1.23
C ALA A 70 1.18 -8.02 0.29
N ILE A 71 1.95 -7.00 0.69
CA ILE A 71 3.13 -6.51 -0.04
C ILE A 71 4.20 -7.61 -0.13
N ASP A 72 4.52 -8.25 0.99
CA ASP A 72 5.50 -9.34 1.04
C ASP A 72 5.10 -10.50 0.13
N TYR A 73 3.81 -10.82 0.10
CA TYR A 73 3.26 -11.86 -0.76
C TYR A 73 3.41 -11.54 -2.25
N GLN A 74 3.06 -10.31 -2.64
CA GLN A 74 3.21 -9.80 -4.00
C GLN A 74 4.68 -9.87 -4.44
N ASN A 75 5.57 -9.36 -3.60
CA ASN A 75 7.01 -9.37 -3.83
C ASN A 75 7.57 -10.80 -3.97
N PHE A 76 7.18 -11.71 -3.07
CA PHE A 76 7.64 -13.11 -3.10
C PHE A 76 7.24 -13.83 -4.39
N LYS A 77 6.04 -13.54 -4.91
CA LYS A 77 5.57 -14.12 -6.17
C LYS A 77 6.04 -13.36 -7.41
N GLY A 78 6.71 -12.21 -7.24
CA GLY A 78 7.06 -11.31 -8.34
C GLY A 78 5.86 -10.73 -9.06
N ILE A 79 4.71 -10.61 -8.38
CA ILE A 79 3.46 -10.09 -8.94
C ILE A 79 3.05 -8.84 -8.18
N ASN A 80 2.93 -7.73 -8.91
CA ASN A 80 2.56 -6.43 -8.35
C ASN A 80 1.13 -6.03 -8.79
N LEU A 81 0.18 -6.98 -8.66
CA LEU A 81 -1.18 -6.86 -9.21
C LEU A 81 -1.95 -5.65 -8.66
N PHE A 82 -1.76 -5.37 -7.37
CA PHE A 82 -2.45 -4.30 -6.63
C PHE A 82 -1.52 -3.14 -6.27
N SER A 83 -0.26 -3.20 -6.69
CA SER A 83 0.65 -2.06 -6.57
C SER A 83 0.34 -1.02 -7.65
N PRO A 84 0.42 0.29 -7.34
CA PRO A 84 0.93 0.90 -6.11
C PRO A 84 -0.13 1.18 -5.04
N ASN A 85 -1.40 0.83 -5.28
CA ASN A 85 -2.51 1.25 -4.43
C ASN A 85 -2.38 0.69 -3.00
N LEU A 86 -1.98 -0.56 -2.89
CA LEU A 86 -1.79 -1.24 -1.61
C LEU A 86 -0.71 -0.54 -0.77
N GLU A 87 0.42 -0.21 -1.39
CA GLU A 87 1.50 0.54 -0.76
C GLU A 87 1.05 1.94 -0.34
N PHE A 88 0.24 2.62 -1.16
CA PHE A 88 -0.30 3.94 -0.79
C PHE A 88 -1.26 3.90 0.39
N ILE A 89 -2.12 2.87 0.50
CA ILE A 89 -2.97 2.66 1.68
C ILE A 89 -2.09 2.47 2.93
N TYR A 90 -1.03 1.67 2.81
CA TYR A 90 -0.13 1.42 3.93
C TYR A 90 0.66 2.68 4.33
N LEU A 91 1.19 3.43 3.37
CA LEU A 91 1.94 4.67 3.59
C LEU A 91 1.10 5.75 4.30
N ASP A 92 -0.19 5.86 3.98
CA ASP A 92 -1.10 6.75 4.70
C ASP A 92 -1.25 6.32 6.17
N ALA A 93 -1.44 5.03 6.42
CA ALA A 93 -1.53 4.49 7.78
C ALA A 93 -0.25 4.67 8.59
N LEU A 94 0.93 4.49 7.97
CA LEU A 94 2.24 4.71 8.61
C LEU A 94 2.50 6.18 8.92
N THR A 95 2.11 7.08 8.01
CA THR A 95 2.27 8.53 8.19
C THR A 95 1.53 9.01 9.44
N LYS A 96 0.31 8.52 9.67
CA LYS A 96 -0.52 8.86 10.84
C LYS A 96 0.11 8.45 12.19
N ILE A 97 1.06 7.51 12.21
CA ILE A 97 1.79 7.09 13.41
C ILE A 97 3.29 7.43 13.36
N ASN A 98 3.69 8.34 12.46
CA ASN A 98 5.06 8.82 12.29
C ASN A 98 6.10 7.70 12.11
N LYS A 99 5.72 6.59 11.47
CA LYS A 99 6.63 5.48 11.15
C LYS A 99 7.42 5.79 9.88
N ASN A 100 8.33 6.77 9.99
CA ASN A 100 9.02 7.34 8.84
C ASN A 100 10.03 6.35 8.21
N GLU A 101 10.77 5.58 9.00
CA GLU A 101 11.73 4.60 8.50
C GLU A 101 11.03 3.48 7.72
N GLU A 102 9.93 2.96 8.27
CA GLU A 102 9.09 1.95 7.61
C GLU A 102 8.48 2.52 6.31
N SER A 103 8.05 3.78 6.33
CA SER A 103 7.53 4.46 5.12
C SER A 103 8.60 4.57 4.03
N LEU A 104 9.83 4.93 4.38
CA LEU A 104 10.94 5.02 3.43
C LEU A 104 11.32 3.65 2.86
N ALA A 105 11.24 2.58 3.65
CA ALA A 105 11.47 1.23 3.15
C ALA A 105 10.44 0.86 2.08
N VAL A 106 9.14 1.06 2.36
CA VAL A 106 8.05 0.82 1.40
C VAL A 106 8.24 1.65 0.13
N LEU A 107 8.54 2.94 0.27
CA LEU A 107 8.78 3.83 -0.88
C LEU A 107 9.98 3.43 -1.72
N THR A 108 11.06 2.96 -1.08
CA THR A 108 12.27 2.52 -1.77
C THR A 108 11.99 1.32 -2.67
N ASP A 109 11.18 0.36 -2.20
CA ASP A 109 10.81 -0.79 -2.99
C ASP A 109 9.77 -0.44 -4.06
N LEU A 110 8.78 0.40 -3.72
CA LEU A 110 7.77 0.87 -4.65
C LEU A 110 8.36 1.61 -5.86
N LEU A 111 9.35 2.46 -5.63
CA LEU A 111 10.01 3.24 -6.70
C LEU A 111 10.90 2.40 -7.63
N LYS A 112 11.18 1.14 -7.30
CA LYS A 112 11.84 0.19 -8.22
C LYS A 112 10.86 -0.36 -9.26
N LEU A 113 9.55 -0.27 -9.01
CA LEU A 113 8.54 -0.76 -9.93
C LEU A 113 8.38 0.20 -11.12
N LYS A 114 7.88 -0.34 -12.24
CA LYS A 114 7.47 0.48 -13.38
C LYS A 114 6.11 1.11 -13.09
N LEU A 115 6.13 2.28 -12.45
CA LEU A 115 4.95 3.07 -12.13
C LEU A 115 4.52 3.96 -13.30
N SER A 116 3.25 4.37 -13.29
CA SER A 116 2.82 5.50 -14.11
C SER A 116 3.53 6.78 -13.68
N ASP A 117 3.61 7.78 -14.56
CA ASP A 117 4.23 9.08 -14.21
C ASP A 117 3.51 9.74 -13.02
N GLU A 118 2.18 9.59 -12.93
CA GLU A 118 1.39 10.13 -11.82
C GLU A 118 1.67 9.42 -10.50
N ASP A 119 1.69 8.08 -10.50
CA ASP A 119 1.98 7.30 -9.29
C ASP A 119 3.42 7.48 -8.83
N ARG A 120 4.37 7.60 -9.77
CA ARG A 120 5.76 7.89 -9.45
C ARG A 120 5.90 9.27 -8.81
N ALA A 121 5.21 10.28 -9.33
CA ALA A 121 5.18 11.61 -8.72
C ALA A 121 4.57 11.57 -7.32
N ARG A 122 3.48 10.81 -7.11
CA ARG A 122 2.86 10.60 -5.80
C ARG A 122 3.84 9.97 -4.81
N ALA A 123 4.51 8.88 -5.20
CA ALA A 123 5.49 8.21 -4.34
C ALA A 123 6.65 9.14 -3.96
N LEU A 124 7.22 9.87 -4.92
CA LEU A 124 8.31 10.83 -4.65
C LEU A 124 7.86 12.01 -3.76
N TYR A 125 6.62 12.47 -3.92
CA TYR A 125 6.05 13.49 -3.05
C TYR A 125 5.91 12.99 -1.61
N ILE A 126 5.36 11.79 -1.40
CA ILE A 126 5.27 11.16 -0.07
C ILE A 126 6.66 10.97 0.53
N GLN A 127 7.65 10.59 -0.29
CA GLN A 127 9.05 10.46 0.14
C GLN A 127 9.63 11.78 0.64
N ALA A 128 9.41 12.87 -0.11
CA ALA A 128 9.82 14.20 0.30
C ALA A 128 9.21 14.61 1.65
N LEU A 129 7.88 14.42 1.82
CA LEU A 129 7.20 14.71 3.09
C LEU A 129 7.70 13.82 4.25
N THR A 130 8.14 12.60 3.94
CA THR A 130 8.71 11.69 4.95
C THR A 130 10.09 12.19 5.39
N TYR A 131 10.94 12.61 4.45
CA TYR A 131 12.23 13.23 4.78
C TYR A 131 12.08 14.55 5.52
N GLU A 132 11.07 15.36 5.19
CA GLU A 132 10.73 16.58 5.94
C GLU A 132 10.46 16.26 7.42
N ARG A 133 9.59 15.27 7.70
CA ARG A 133 9.28 14.86 9.08
C ARG A 133 10.52 14.37 9.83
N MET A 134 11.49 13.80 9.13
CA MET A 134 12.79 13.38 9.67
C MET A 134 13.82 14.51 9.72
N GLN A 135 13.45 15.74 9.34
CA GLN A 135 14.35 16.91 9.24
C GLN A 135 15.54 16.68 8.29
N ASN A 136 15.41 15.76 7.32
CA ASN A 136 16.44 15.46 6.33
C ASN A 136 16.22 16.30 5.07
N ILE A 137 16.54 17.59 5.16
CA ILE A 137 16.32 18.57 4.09
C ILE A 137 17.02 18.18 2.78
N GLN A 138 18.22 17.57 2.87
CA GLN A 138 18.97 17.19 1.67
C GLN A 138 18.26 16.09 0.90
N ALA A 139 17.75 15.08 1.59
CA ALA A 139 17.00 13.99 0.97
C ALA A 139 15.62 14.44 0.47
N GLU A 140 14.95 15.34 1.22
CA GLU A 140 13.71 15.98 0.76
C GLU A 140 13.91 16.71 -0.59
N LYS A 141 14.97 17.52 -0.70
CA LYS A 141 15.31 18.22 -1.96
C LYS A 141 15.55 17.26 -3.11
N GLU A 142 16.25 16.16 -2.84
CA GLU A 142 16.55 15.15 -3.87
C GLU A 142 15.27 14.44 -4.36
N SER A 143 14.37 14.03 -3.46
CA SER A 143 13.07 13.46 -3.84
C SER A 143 12.23 14.44 -4.67
N LEU A 144 12.18 15.71 -4.28
CA LEU A 144 11.46 16.75 -5.02
C LEU A 144 12.06 17.00 -6.40
N LYS A 145 13.39 17.03 -6.52
CA LYS A 145 14.08 17.16 -7.81
C LYS A 145 13.70 16.02 -8.75
N GLN A 146 13.77 14.76 -8.27
CA GLN A 146 13.36 13.60 -9.07
C GLN A 146 11.89 13.68 -9.49
N CYS A 147 11.01 14.19 -8.62
CA CYS A 147 9.59 14.37 -8.95
C CYS A 147 9.39 15.41 -10.09
N LEU A 148 10.18 16.48 -10.09
CA LEU A 148 10.12 17.54 -11.09
C LEU A 148 10.73 17.15 -12.45
N GLU A 149 11.57 16.11 -12.48
CA GLU A 149 12.13 15.55 -13.72
C GLU A 149 11.14 14.64 -14.48
N ILE A 150 10.00 14.29 -13.88
CA ILE A 150 8.94 13.52 -14.54
C ILE A 150 8.35 14.36 -15.69
N LYS A 151 8.21 13.77 -16.89
CA LYS A 151 7.85 14.54 -18.09
C LYS A 151 6.38 14.97 -18.11
N SER A 152 5.50 14.13 -17.59
CA SER A 152 4.05 14.37 -17.63
C SER A 152 3.61 15.25 -16.46
N ALA A 153 2.87 16.31 -16.76
CA ALA A 153 2.25 17.13 -15.72
C ALA A 153 1.12 16.35 -15.03
N SER A 154 1.11 16.40 -13.69
CA SER A 154 0.08 15.78 -12.85
C SER A 154 -0.18 16.62 -11.61
N ASN A 155 -1.28 16.35 -10.92
CA ASN A 155 -1.57 17.02 -9.64
C ASN A 155 -0.45 16.79 -8.62
N TRP A 156 0.12 15.57 -8.58
CA TRP A 156 1.23 15.24 -7.71
C TRP A 156 2.53 15.98 -8.08
N GLN A 157 2.82 16.14 -9.36
CA GLN A 157 3.96 16.96 -9.78
C GLN A 157 3.78 18.43 -9.36
N ASN A 158 2.55 18.97 -9.46
CA ASN A 158 2.25 20.33 -9.00
C ASN A 158 2.45 20.48 -7.48
N LEU A 159 2.12 19.45 -6.70
CA LEU A 159 2.42 19.40 -5.27
C LEU A 159 3.93 19.39 -4.99
N CYS A 160 4.72 18.61 -5.74
CA CYS A 160 6.18 18.64 -5.66
C CYS A 160 6.74 20.04 -5.97
N LYS A 161 6.23 20.70 -7.02
CA LYS A 161 6.65 22.06 -7.40
C LYS A 161 6.36 23.07 -6.28
N SER A 162 5.16 23.02 -5.73
CA SER A 162 4.74 23.91 -4.65
C SER A 162 5.59 23.69 -3.40
N LYS A 163 5.85 22.43 -3.04
CA LYS A 163 6.72 22.07 -1.91
C LYS A 163 8.15 22.56 -2.11
N ASN A 164 8.71 22.35 -3.30
CA ASN A 164 10.08 22.78 -3.62
C ASN A 164 10.22 24.32 -3.61
N GLN A 165 9.17 25.07 -3.97
CA GLN A 165 9.19 26.53 -3.85
C GLN A 165 9.25 26.97 -2.39
N ILE A 166 8.45 26.37 -1.50
CA ILE A 166 8.45 26.68 -0.06
C ILE A 166 9.81 26.36 0.56
N LEU A 167 10.43 25.24 0.19
CA LEU A 167 11.70 24.78 0.77
C LEU A 167 12.92 25.65 0.38
N ASN A 168 12.81 26.46 -0.67
CA ASN A 168 13.87 27.33 -1.16
C ASN A 168 13.58 28.83 -0.93
N GLN A 169 12.55 29.16 -0.17
CA GLN A 169 12.30 30.50 0.37
C GLN A 169 13.18 30.73 1.61
#